data_AF-A0A2G5T2T2-F1
#
_entry.id   AF-A0A2G5T2T2-F1
#
_cell.length_a   1.000
_cell.length_b   1.000
_cell.length_c   1.000
_cell.angle_alpha   90.00
_cell.angle_beta   90.00
_cell.angle_gamma   90.00
#
_symmetry.space_group_name_H-M   'P 1'
#
loop_
_entity.id
_entity.type
_entity.pdbx_description
1 polymer ?
#
loop_
_entity_poly.entity_id
_entity_poly.type
_entity_poly.pdbx_seq_one_letter_code
_entity_poly.pdbx_strand_id
1 'polypeptide(L)'
;MVASRKRPALLKKVVQSEQLVSEKLKNHEYSAKRRATLQSSILNCISCQVCTGVFGPEKRARVLPCKHTICEQCVTTLMEMAREGVMEIDGKVPDVDMKCPFCRKKILLCSAQSARSLMKNRTVMTAAKMFEGCDLSEEPEVQLPLKPRFDNATCKTLQKRFKELERKSTELTAQEKRENTLIENLEEKAGLLLNCPNCQQCYEETPILIRCGHTVCIECWEDMKEEKDHRNFVKCPTCNTFNRIHENSVSYSVMDSKDKYVKMYL
;
A
#
# COMPACT_ATOMS: atom_id res chain seq x y z
N MET A 1 -44.83 27.07 37.61
CA MET A 1 -44.34 27.49 36.27
C MET A 1 -42.84 27.24 36.00
N VAL A 2 -42.07 26.60 36.89
CA VAL A 2 -40.60 26.43 36.74
C VAL A 2 -40.17 25.30 35.79
N ALA A 3 -41.04 24.32 35.50
CA ALA A 3 -40.72 23.17 34.65
C ALA A 3 -40.60 23.49 33.15
N SER A 4 -41.23 24.59 32.68
CA SER A 4 -41.33 24.92 31.25
C SER A 4 -39.99 25.38 30.63
N ARG A 5 -39.13 26.07 31.38
CA ARG A 5 -37.87 26.63 30.85
C ARG A 5 -36.71 25.62 30.73
N LYS A 6 -36.78 24.46 31.40
CA LYS A 6 -35.69 23.46 31.39
C LYS A 6 -35.65 22.61 30.11
N ARG A 7 -36.80 22.36 29.48
CA ARG A 7 -36.90 21.51 28.29
C ARG A 7 -36.19 22.11 27.07
N PRO A 8 -36.38 23.40 26.70
CA PRO A 8 -35.72 23.98 25.52
C PRO A 8 -34.20 23.99 25.63
N ALA A 9 -33.67 24.32 26.81
CA ALA A 9 -32.23 24.32 27.07
C ALA A 9 -31.63 22.90 26.94
N LEU A 10 -32.31 21.89 27.47
CA LEU A 10 -31.88 20.50 27.37
C LEU A 10 -31.99 19.97 25.93
N LEU A 11 -33.05 20.33 25.21
CA LEU A 11 -33.21 19.98 23.80
C LEU A 11 -32.06 20.57 22.97
N LYS A 12 -31.71 21.84 23.19
CA LYS A 12 -30.55 22.48 22.53
C LYS A 12 -29.26 21.70 22.79
N LYS A 13 -29.01 21.26 24.02
CA LYS A 13 -27.84 20.43 24.36
C LYS A 13 -27.85 19.10 23.62
N VAL A 14 -28.99 18.40 23.57
CA VAL A 14 -29.12 17.13 22.84
C VAL A 14 -28.80 17.34 21.36
N VAL A 15 -29.39 18.35 20.72
CA VAL A 15 -29.13 18.64 19.30
C VAL A 15 -27.65 18.93 19.04
N GLN A 16 -27.00 19.74 19.88
CA GLN A 16 -25.57 20.01 19.79
C GLN A 16 -24.73 18.73 19.95
N SER A 17 -25.06 17.86 20.91
CA SER A 17 -24.36 16.59 21.09
C SER A 17 -24.58 15.62 19.93
N GLU A 18 -25.77 15.61 19.30
CA GLU A 18 -26.01 14.79 18.11
C GLU A 18 -25.20 15.26 16.91
N GLN A 19 -25.09 16.58 16.72
CA GLN A 19 -24.22 17.16 15.69
C GLN A 19 -22.76 16.76 15.92
N LEU A 20 -22.26 16.91 17.15
CA LEU A 20 -20.90 16.52 17.51
C LEU A 20 -20.64 15.02 17.28
N VAL A 21 -21.56 14.16 17.71
CA VAL A 21 -21.42 12.70 17.50
C VAL A 21 -21.49 12.34 16.01
N SER A 22 -22.33 13.03 15.24
CA SER A 22 -22.43 12.84 13.78
C SER A 22 -21.13 13.23 13.07
N GLU A 23 -20.51 14.35 13.45
CA GLU A 23 -19.21 14.78 12.93
C GLU A 23 -18.11 13.78 13.29
N LYS A 24 -18.04 13.33 14.55
CA LYS A 24 -17.08 12.30 14.97
C LYS A 24 -17.27 10.97 14.24
N LEU A 25 -18.50 10.57 13.95
CA LEU A 25 -18.78 9.37 13.14
C LEU A 25 -18.21 9.51 11.73
N LYS A 26 -18.38 10.67 11.08
CA LYS A 26 -17.80 10.94 9.76
C LYS A 26 -16.27 10.92 9.78
N ASN A 27 -15.66 11.51 10.81
CA ASN A 27 -14.20 11.50 10.96
C ASN A 27 -13.68 10.06 11.16
N HIS A 28 -14.35 9.27 11.99
CA HIS A 28 -14.01 7.87 12.19
C HIS A 28 -14.16 7.04 10.90
N GLU A 29 -15.25 7.23 10.14
CA GLU A 29 -15.46 6.60 8.83
C GLU A 29 -14.35 6.98 7.83
N TYR A 30 -13.93 8.25 7.83
CA TYR A 30 -12.82 8.71 7.02
C TYR A 30 -11.50 8.02 7.40
N SER A 31 -11.14 7.95 8.68
CA SER A 31 -9.91 7.27 9.14
C SER A 31 -9.95 5.78 8.82
N ALA A 32 -11.08 5.10 9.05
CA ALA A 32 -11.30 3.70 8.68
C ALA A 32 -11.05 3.48 7.18
N LYS A 33 -11.63 4.32 6.32
CA LYS A 33 -11.45 4.24 4.86
C LYS A 33 -10.01 4.52 4.43
N ARG A 34 -9.33 5.46 5.10
CA ARG A 34 -7.90 5.75 4.89
C ARG A 34 -7.06 4.51 5.21
N ARG A 35 -7.27 3.88 6.38
CA ARG A 35 -6.58 2.63 6.78
C ARG A 35 -6.81 1.50 5.78
N ALA A 36 -8.06 1.24 5.40
CA ALA A 36 -8.38 0.19 4.43
C ALA A 36 -7.73 0.44 3.07
N THR A 37 -7.67 1.70 2.62
CA THR A 37 -6.97 2.07 1.38
C THR A 37 -5.47 1.81 1.50
N LEU A 38 -4.85 2.19 2.63
CA LEU A 38 -3.44 1.94 2.91
C LEU A 38 -3.12 0.43 2.90
N GLN A 39 -3.88 -0.38 3.63
CA GLN A 39 -3.72 -1.83 3.69
C GLN A 39 -3.82 -2.46 2.29
N SER A 40 -4.82 -2.07 1.50
CA SER A 40 -5.01 -2.54 0.13
C SER A 40 -3.82 -2.20 -0.76
N SER A 41 -3.35 -0.95 -0.72
CA SER A 41 -2.17 -0.54 -1.49
C SER A 41 -0.90 -1.27 -1.04
N ILE A 42 -0.68 -1.46 0.27
CA ILE A 42 0.47 -2.23 0.79
C ILE A 42 0.41 -3.66 0.24
N LEU A 43 -0.74 -4.32 0.40
CA LEU A 43 -0.94 -5.70 -0.04
C LEU A 43 -0.71 -5.83 -1.54
N ASN A 44 -1.13 -4.84 -2.33
CA ASN A 44 -0.91 -4.83 -3.77
C ASN A 44 0.57 -4.76 -4.16
N CYS A 45 1.39 -4.04 -3.39
CA CYS A 45 2.83 -3.97 -3.57
C CYS A 45 3.56 -5.23 -3.11
N ILE A 46 3.14 -5.82 -1.98
CA ILE A 46 3.85 -6.94 -1.34
C ILE A 46 3.33 -8.33 -1.73
N SER A 47 2.34 -8.42 -2.61
CA SER A 47 1.76 -9.69 -3.05
C SER A 47 1.95 -9.94 -4.54
N CYS A 48 2.15 -11.21 -4.88
CA CYS A 48 2.14 -11.65 -6.26
C CYS A 48 0.72 -11.55 -6.82
N GLN A 49 0.49 -10.66 -7.78
CA GLN A 49 -0.82 -10.44 -8.38
C GLN A 49 -1.30 -11.61 -9.28
N VAL A 50 -0.49 -12.66 -9.45
CA VAL A 50 -0.88 -13.89 -10.17
C VAL A 50 -1.45 -14.94 -9.21
N CYS A 51 -0.76 -15.22 -8.09
CA CYS A 51 -1.18 -16.25 -7.13
C CYS A 51 -1.65 -15.70 -5.78
N THR A 52 -1.84 -14.37 -5.71
CA THR A 52 -2.23 -13.57 -4.53
C THR A 52 -1.38 -13.77 -3.27
N GLY A 53 -0.26 -14.48 -3.37
CA GLY A 53 0.61 -14.77 -2.25
C GLY A 53 1.55 -13.62 -1.92
N VAL A 54 1.65 -13.27 -0.64
CA VAL A 54 2.64 -12.33 -0.12
C VAL A 54 4.06 -12.83 -0.44
N PHE A 55 4.92 -11.90 -0.86
CA PHE A 55 6.31 -12.22 -1.19
C PHE A 55 7.09 -12.61 0.06
N GLY A 56 8.04 -13.53 -0.12
CA GLY A 56 8.81 -14.08 1.00
C GLY A 56 9.87 -15.07 0.52
N PRO A 57 10.55 -15.78 1.46
CA PRO A 57 11.61 -16.73 1.12
C PRO A 57 11.18 -17.77 0.08
N GLU A 58 9.93 -18.23 0.16
CA GLU A 58 9.29 -19.19 -0.75
C GLU A 58 8.72 -18.51 -2.01
N LYS A 59 8.18 -17.30 -1.88
CA LYS A 59 7.60 -16.50 -2.96
C LYS A 59 8.50 -15.33 -3.30
N ARG A 60 9.65 -15.61 -3.91
CA ARG A 60 10.66 -14.58 -4.22
C ARG A 60 10.19 -13.62 -5.31
N ALA A 61 10.19 -12.33 -5.05
CA ALA A 61 9.81 -11.31 -6.02
C ALA A 61 10.82 -11.20 -7.18
N ARG A 62 10.30 -11.22 -8.42
CA ARG A 62 11.02 -11.07 -9.68
C ARG A 62 10.37 -9.98 -10.53
N VAL A 63 11.19 -9.12 -11.11
CA VAL A 63 10.75 -8.01 -11.94
C VAL A 63 10.92 -8.38 -13.40
N LEU A 64 9.80 -8.34 -14.13
CA LEU A 64 9.77 -8.55 -15.57
C LEU A 64 10.36 -7.32 -16.29
N PRO A 65 10.85 -7.44 -17.55
CA PRO A 65 11.32 -6.28 -18.33
C PRO A 65 10.26 -5.19 -18.53
N CYS A 66 8.98 -5.56 -18.49
CA CYS A 66 7.86 -4.64 -18.50
C CYS A 66 7.54 -4.00 -17.14
N LYS A 67 8.44 -4.12 -16.15
CA LYS A 67 8.41 -3.45 -14.83
C LYS A 67 7.46 -4.04 -13.78
N HIS A 68 6.66 -5.04 -14.14
CA HIS A 68 5.77 -5.71 -13.17
C HIS A 68 6.52 -6.73 -12.32
N THR A 69 6.09 -6.90 -11.07
CA THR A 69 6.64 -7.91 -10.15
C THR A 69 5.73 -9.11 -10.02
N ILE A 70 6.32 -10.30 -10.11
CA ILE A 70 5.67 -11.61 -9.97
C ILE A 70 6.58 -12.49 -9.11
N CYS A 71 6.02 -13.48 -8.41
CA CYS A 71 6.86 -14.43 -7.69
C CYS A 71 7.60 -15.37 -8.67
N GLU A 72 8.79 -15.84 -8.29
CA GLU A 72 9.66 -16.71 -9.09
C GLU A 72 8.92 -17.96 -9.59
N GLN A 73 8.05 -18.56 -8.77
CA GLN A 73 7.26 -19.73 -9.13
C GLN A 73 6.28 -19.42 -10.27
N CYS A 74 5.47 -18.36 -10.15
CA CYS A 74 4.52 -17.98 -11.19
C CYS A 74 5.24 -17.58 -12.50
N VAL A 75 6.40 -16.92 -12.43
CA VAL A 75 7.21 -16.69 -13.64
C VAL A 75 7.64 -18.01 -14.26
N THR A 76 8.11 -18.96 -13.45
CA THR A 76 8.56 -20.28 -13.93
C THR A 76 7.43 -21.00 -14.68
N THR A 77 6.24 -21.08 -14.10
CA THR A 77 5.05 -21.66 -14.75
C THR A 77 4.70 -20.95 -16.06
N LEU A 78 4.72 -19.61 -16.08
CA LEU A 78 4.44 -18.85 -17.31
C LEU A 78 5.49 -19.11 -18.41
N MET A 79 6.75 -19.32 -18.03
CA MET A 79 7.83 -19.66 -18.96
C MET A 79 7.68 -21.08 -19.51
N GLU A 80 7.33 -22.04 -18.66
CA GLU A 80 7.09 -23.44 -19.05
C GLU A 80 5.93 -23.53 -20.04
N MET A 81 4.80 -22.89 -19.74
CA MET A 81 3.65 -22.81 -20.65
C MET A 81 4.02 -22.19 -22.01
N ALA A 82 4.91 -21.20 -22.03
CA ALA A 82 5.37 -20.60 -23.27
C ALA A 82 6.30 -21.52 -24.08
N ARG A 83 7.08 -22.37 -23.40
CA ARG A 83 8.01 -23.34 -24.01
C ARG A 83 7.30 -24.58 -24.52
N GLU A 84 6.27 -25.07 -23.83
CA GLU A 84 5.46 -26.20 -24.30
C GLU A 84 4.81 -25.93 -25.67
N GLY A 85 4.55 -24.66 -26.00
CA GLY A 85 4.03 -24.25 -27.29
C GLY A 85 5.05 -24.22 -28.44
N VAL A 86 6.33 -24.49 -28.17
CA VAL A 86 7.41 -24.43 -29.17
C VAL A 86 8.12 -25.78 -29.21
N MET A 87 8.20 -26.42 -30.39
CA MET A 87 8.90 -27.70 -30.52
C MET A 87 10.40 -27.53 -30.21
N GLU A 88 10.98 -28.47 -29.47
CA GLU A 88 12.43 -28.56 -29.30
C GLU A 88 13.09 -28.79 -30.66
N ILE A 89 14.04 -27.92 -31.01
CA ILE A 89 14.89 -28.07 -32.20
C ILE A 89 16.25 -28.55 -31.68
N ASP A 90 16.65 -29.76 -32.07
CA ASP A 90 17.96 -30.34 -31.75
C ASP A 90 18.31 -30.40 -30.24
N GLY A 91 17.30 -30.60 -29.37
CA GLY A 91 17.49 -30.69 -27.91
C GLY A 91 17.90 -29.38 -27.24
N LYS A 92 17.82 -28.24 -27.95
CA LYS A 92 18.02 -26.91 -27.37
C LYS A 92 16.68 -26.31 -26.97
N VAL A 93 16.63 -25.77 -25.74
CA VAL A 93 15.48 -25.00 -25.26
C VAL A 93 15.32 -23.78 -26.18
N PRO A 94 14.16 -23.55 -26.81
CA PRO A 94 13.96 -22.41 -27.69
C PRO A 94 13.86 -21.10 -26.91
N ASP A 95 14.17 -19.99 -27.58
CA ASP A 95 13.77 -18.67 -27.13
C ASP A 95 12.24 -18.56 -27.20
N VAL A 96 11.63 -17.94 -26.18
CA VAL A 96 10.17 -17.86 -26.08
C VAL A 96 9.69 -16.44 -25.78
N ASP A 97 8.55 -16.10 -26.37
CA ASP A 97 7.81 -14.89 -26.06
C ASP A 97 6.73 -15.22 -25.01
N MET A 98 6.90 -14.74 -23.78
CA MET A 98 5.80 -14.75 -22.80
C MET A 98 5.09 -13.39 -22.78
N LYS A 99 3.79 -13.38 -22.49
CA LYS A 99 3.04 -12.13 -22.26
C LYS A 99 2.99 -11.83 -20.77
N CYS A 100 3.28 -10.59 -20.40
CA CYS A 100 3.03 -10.13 -19.03
C CYS A 100 1.53 -10.28 -18.68
N PRO A 101 1.16 -10.88 -17.54
CA PRO A 101 -0.24 -11.05 -17.17
C PRO A 101 -0.97 -9.73 -16.92
N PHE A 102 -0.25 -8.64 -16.63
CA PHE A 102 -0.84 -7.34 -16.30
C PHE A 102 -0.97 -6.43 -17.52
N CYS A 103 0.14 -6.16 -18.21
CA CYS A 103 0.15 -5.20 -19.33
C CYS A 103 0.14 -5.87 -20.71
N ARG A 104 0.14 -7.21 -20.77
CA ARG A 104 0.14 -8.02 -22.00
C ARG A 104 1.32 -7.79 -22.95
N LYS A 105 2.28 -6.94 -22.59
CA LYS A 105 3.54 -6.74 -23.33
C LYS A 105 4.25 -8.07 -23.50
N LYS A 106 4.75 -8.32 -24.70
CA LYS A 106 5.60 -9.46 -24.99
C LYS A 106 6.95 -9.27 -24.31
N ILE A 107 7.45 -10.35 -23.73
CA ILE A 107 8.73 -10.43 -23.06
C ILE A 107 9.47 -11.57 -23.74
N LEU A 108 10.52 -11.21 -24.47
CA LEU A 108 11.42 -12.19 -25.06
C LEU A 108 12.31 -12.74 -23.95
N LEU A 109 12.30 -14.06 -23.83
CA LEU A 109 13.15 -14.81 -22.91
C LEU A 109 14.05 -15.71 -23.71
N CYS A 110 15.36 -15.54 -23.55
CA CYS A 110 16.29 -16.43 -24.21
C CYS A 110 16.32 -17.81 -23.53
N SER A 111 16.73 -18.80 -24.29
CA SER A 111 16.95 -20.19 -23.88
C SER A 111 17.72 -20.33 -22.56
N ALA A 112 18.76 -19.51 -22.36
CA ALA A 112 19.59 -19.51 -21.15
C ALA A 112 18.97 -18.76 -19.95
N GLN A 113 17.89 -18.01 -20.14
CA GLN A 113 17.21 -17.30 -19.06
C GLN A 113 16.28 -18.23 -18.28
N SER A 114 16.32 -18.08 -16.96
CA SER A 114 15.38 -18.67 -16.02
C SER A 114 14.69 -17.56 -15.23
N ALA A 115 13.60 -17.90 -14.52
CA ALA A 115 12.96 -16.98 -13.59
C ALA A 115 13.95 -16.40 -12.55
N ARG A 116 15.00 -17.16 -12.18
CA ARG A 116 16.07 -16.71 -11.27
C ARG A 116 17.01 -15.68 -11.87
N SER A 117 17.13 -15.66 -13.19
CA SER A 117 17.96 -14.70 -13.93
C SER A 117 17.32 -13.32 -14.00
N LEU A 118 16.01 -13.21 -13.76
CA LEU A 118 15.31 -11.93 -13.71
C LEU A 118 15.73 -11.10 -12.49
N MET A 119 15.56 -9.78 -12.61
CA MET A 119 15.93 -8.84 -11.56
C MET A 119 15.12 -9.13 -10.28
N LYS A 120 15.80 -9.14 -9.14
CA LYS A 120 15.17 -9.34 -7.82
C LYS A 120 14.57 -8.02 -7.36
N ASN A 121 13.42 -8.07 -6.69
CA ASN A 121 12.90 -6.90 -5.98
C ASN A 121 13.19 -7.01 -4.48
N ARG A 122 14.31 -6.48 -4.01
CA ARG A 122 14.68 -6.52 -2.60
C ARG A 122 13.86 -5.56 -1.76
N THR A 123 13.51 -4.37 -2.26
CA THR A 123 12.64 -3.43 -1.53
C THR A 123 11.34 -4.10 -1.11
N VAL A 124 10.62 -4.68 -2.07
CA VAL A 124 9.33 -5.33 -1.80
C VAL A 124 9.48 -6.56 -0.89
N MET A 125 10.55 -7.34 -1.06
CA MET A 125 10.82 -8.48 -0.18
C MET A 125 11.10 -8.05 1.27
N THR A 126 11.86 -6.96 1.46
CA THR A 126 12.13 -6.39 2.78
C THR A 126 10.84 -5.84 3.38
N ALA A 127 10.04 -5.09 2.61
CA ALA A 127 8.76 -4.59 3.05
C ALA A 127 7.81 -5.73 3.46
N ALA A 128 7.68 -6.78 2.63
CA ALA A 128 6.85 -7.94 2.95
C ALA A 128 7.24 -8.59 4.28
N LYS A 129 8.55 -8.68 4.58
CA LYS A 129 9.05 -9.16 5.87
C LYS A 129 8.65 -8.24 7.05
N MET A 130 8.63 -6.92 6.84
CA MET A 130 8.18 -5.96 7.88
C MET A 130 6.69 -6.10 8.22
N PHE A 131 5.91 -6.66 7.29
CA PHE A 131 4.49 -6.97 7.47
C PHE A 131 4.21 -8.44 7.86
N GLU A 132 5.25 -9.25 8.10
CA GLU A 132 5.06 -10.62 8.59
C GLU A 132 4.33 -10.62 9.94
N GLY A 133 3.24 -11.39 10.03
CA GLY A 133 2.37 -11.42 11.21
C GLY A 133 1.45 -10.21 11.40
N CYS A 134 1.44 -9.25 10.47
CA CYS A 134 0.47 -8.15 10.48
C CYS A 134 -0.81 -8.55 9.75
N ASP A 135 -1.97 -8.31 10.37
CA ASP A 135 -3.25 -8.51 9.69
C ASP A 135 -3.56 -7.31 8.77
N LEU A 136 -3.41 -7.52 7.46
CA LEU A 136 -3.78 -6.57 6.42
C LEU A 136 -5.20 -6.81 5.87
N SER A 137 -5.93 -7.78 6.42
CA SER A 137 -7.26 -8.20 5.97
C SER A 137 -8.41 -7.72 6.87
N GLU A 138 -8.12 -7.20 8.06
CA GLU A 138 -9.15 -6.65 8.95
C GLU A 138 -9.91 -5.48 8.28
N GLU A 139 -11.18 -5.72 7.96
CA GLU A 139 -12.09 -4.67 7.56
C GLU A 139 -12.43 -3.76 8.76
N PRO A 140 -12.41 -2.43 8.59
CA PRO A 140 -12.80 -1.52 9.66
C PRO A 140 -14.32 -1.61 9.92
N GLU A 141 -14.71 -1.70 11.19
CA GLU A 141 -16.12 -1.64 11.58
C GLU A 141 -16.69 -0.23 11.40
N VAL A 142 -17.59 -0.05 10.43
CA VAL A 142 -18.28 1.24 10.22
C VAL A 142 -19.58 1.27 11.02
N GLN A 143 -19.70 2.22 11.95
CA GLN A 143 -20.92 2.43 12.71
C GLN A 143 -21.98 3.21 11.93
N LEU A 144 -23.23 2.74 12.01
CA LEU A 144 -24.37 3.42 11.38
C LEU A 144 -24.70 4.78 12.01
N PRO A 145 -25.19 5.75 11.20
CA PRO A 145 -25.66 7.04 11.69
C PRO A 145 -26.78 6.92 12.73
N LEU A 146 -26.78 7.82 13.71
CA LEU A 146 -27.88 7.92 14.67
C LEU A 146 -29.11 8.55 13.99
N LYS A 147 -30.28 7.92 14.12
CA LYS A 147 -31.55 8.51 13.67
C LYS A 147 -32.01 9.63 14.63
N PRO A 148 -32.32 10.84 14.15
CA PRO A 148 -32.94 11.90 14.95
C PRO A 148 -34.33 11.48 15.46
N ARG A 149 -34.71 11.89 16.68
CA ARG A 149 -36.09 11.71 17.21
C ARG A 149 -36.44 12.86 18.17
N PHE A 150 -37.39 13.73 17.82
CA PHE A 150 -37.60 14.94 18.61
C PHE A 150 -39.01 15.36 18.95
N ASP A 151 -40.03 14.88 18.23
CA ASP A 151 -41.26 15.69 18.19
C ASP A 151 -42.06 15.64 19.50
N ASN A 152 -41.89 14.60 20.34
CA ASN A 152 -42.65 14.42 21.59
C ASN A 152 -41.83 13.98 22.83
N ALA A 153 -40.51 14.24 22.87
CA ALA A 153 -39.65 13.73 23.95
C ALA A 153 -39.85 14.46 25.30
N THR A 154 -39.99 13.70 26.39
CA THR A 154 -40.03 14.24 27.77
C THR A 154 -38.64 14.70 28.24
N CYS A 155 -38.55 15.55 29.27
CA CYS A 155 -37.26 15.94 29.87
C CYS A 155 -36.43 14.74 30.33
N LYS A 156 -37.06 13.71 30.90
CA LYS A 156 -36.37 12.49 31.34
C LYS A 156 -35.77 11.73 30.14
N THR A 157 -36.51 11.66 29.03
CA THR A 157 -36.04 11.06 27.77
C THR A 157 -34.86 11.85 27.20
N LEU A 158 -34.95 13.18 27.18
CA LEU A 158 -33.87 14.04 26.69
C LEU A 158 -32.60 13.94 27.55
N GLN A 159 -32.72 13.86 28.88
CA GLN A 159 -31.56 13.67 29.76
C GLN A 159 -30.87 12.32 29.53
N LYS A 160 -31.66 11.24 29.38
CA LYS A 160 -31.13 9.92 29.06
C LYS A 160 -30.39 9.92 27.72
N ARG A 161 -30.98 10.56 26.70
CA ARG A 161 -30.38 10.70 25.38
C ARG A 161 -29.09 11.52 25.41
N PHE A 162 -29.07 12.63 26.13
CA PHE A 162 -27.87 13.44 26.30
C PHE A 162 -26.71 12.62 26.89
N LYS A 163 -26.95 11.86 27.97
CA LYS A 163 -25.95 10.98 28.57
C LYS A 163 -25.46 9.88 27.61
N GLU A 164 -26.37 9.30 26.81
CA GLU A 164 -26.01 8.33 25.78
C GLU A 164 -25.08 8.94 24.72
N LEU A 165 -25.37 10.16 24.28
CA LEU A 165 -24.56 10.89 23.30
C LEU A 165 -23.20 11.29 23.87
N GLU A 166 -23.13 11.71 25.13
CA GLU A 166 -21.86 11.96 25.81
C GLU A 166 -21.00 10.70 25.86
N ARG A 167 -21.57 9.56 26.28
CA ARG A 167 -20.87 8.28 26.27
C ARG A 167 -20.38 7.92 24.87
N LYS A 168 -21.25 7.97 23.86
CA LYS A 168 -20.89 7.66 22.47
C LYS A 168 -19.82 8.62 21.92
N SER A 169 -19.85 9.89 22.30
CA SER A 169 -18.83 10.87 21.94
C SER A 169 -17.46 10.52 22.52
N THR A 170 -17.39 10.02 23.76
CA THR A 170 -16.14 9.54 24.37
C THR A 170 -15.64 8.25 23.73
N GLU A 171 -16.54 7.31 23.42
CA GLU A 171 -16.22 6.06 22.72
C GLU A 171 -15.61 6.34 21.34
N LEU A 172 -16.23 7.25 20.56
CA LEU A 172 -15.75 7.62 19.23
C LEU A 172 -14.38 8.30 19.26
N THR A 173 -14.11 9.18 20.24
CA THR A 173 -12.77 9.77 20.38
C THR A 173 -11.72 8.71 20.72
N ALA A 174 -12.06 7.71 21.54
CA ALA A 174 -11.16 6.60 21.81
C ALA A 174 -10.94 5.71 20.58
N GLN A 175 -11.97 5.48 19.76
CA GLN A 175 -11.88 4.75 18.49
C GLN A 175 -11.02 5.48 17.47
N GLU A 176 -11.25 6.78 17.28
CA GLU A 176 -10.46 7.64 16.37
C GLU A 176 -8.98 7.63 16.76
N LYS A 177 -8.65 7.74 18.05
CA LYS A 177 -7.27 7.64 18.52
C LYS A 177 -6.64 6.28 18.17
N ARG A 178 -7.37 5.18 18.37
CA ARG A 178 -6.88 3.84 18.01
C ARG A 178 -6.66 3.70 16.51
N GLU A 179 -7.60 4.16 15.69
CA GLU A 179 -7.48 4.14 14.23
C GLU A 179 -6.27 4.94 13.73
N ASN A 180 -6.06 6.16 14.27
CA ASN A 180 -4.90 6.97 13.88
C ASN A 180 -3.58 6.29 14.26
N THR A 181 -3.49 5.69 15.46
CA THR A 181 -2.30 4.91 15.85
C THR A 181 -2.08 3.70 14.93
N LEU A 182 -3.13 3.02 14.49
CA LEU A 182 -3.00 1.91 13.53
C LEU A 182 -2.49 2.40 12.17
N ILE A 183 -2.99 3.54 11.68
CA ILE A 183 -2.55 4.15 10.42
C ILE A 183 -1.06 4.55 10.53
N GLU A 184 -0.67 5.26 11.58
CA GLU A 184 0.72 5.68 11.81
C GLU A 184 1.67 4.46 11.82
N ASN A 185 1.31 3.40 12.54
CA ASN A 185 2.09 2.16 12.59
C ASN A 185 2.21 1.49 11.20
N LEU A 186 1.15 1.53 10.39
CA LEU A 186 1.17 0.98 9.03
C LEU A 186 2.03 1.84 8.10
N GLU A 187 1.93 3.17 8.18
CA GLU A 187 2.75 4.10 7.40
C GLU A 187 4.24 3.97 7.73
N GLU A 188 4.58 3.86 9.01
CA GLU A 188 5.95 3.62 9.47
C GLU A 188 6.53 2.33 8.87
N LYS A 189 5.79 1.22 8.96
CA LYS A 189 6.20 -0.06 8.36
C LYS A 189 6.25 -0.02 6.84
N ALA A 190 5.35 0.76 6.22
CA ALA A 190 5.30 0.97 4.77
C ALA A 190 6.35 1.98 4.29
N GLY A 191 7.22 2.52 5.16
CA GLY A 191 8.19 3.56 4.79
C GLY A 191 9.05 3.21 3.57
N LEU A 192 9.44 1.94 3.39
CA LEU A 192 10.21 1.49 2.21
C LEU A 192 9.39 1.43 0.91
N LEU A 193 8.06 1.38 1.01
CA LEU A 193 7.15 1.40 -0.13
C LEU A 193 6.71 2.82 -0.50
N LEU A 194 6.68 3.72 0.48
CA LEU A 194 6.23 5.10 0.33
C LEU A 194 7.38 6.08 0.03
N ASN A 195 8.55 5.84 0.63
CA ASN A 195 9.61 6.84 0.69
C ASN A 195 10.92 6.33 0.09
N CYS A 196 11.67 7.25 -0.50
CA CYS A 196 13.01 6.99 -0.98
C CYS A 196 13.96 6.73 0.20
N PRO A 197 14.71 5.62 0.24
CA PRO A 197 15.66 5.36 1.32
C PRO A 197 16.87 6.32 1.31
N ASN A 198 17.06 7.10 0.24
CA ASN A 198 18.16 8.05 0.12
C ASN A 198 17.78 9.44 0.68
N CYS A 199 16.71 10.05 0.18
CA CYS A 199 16.27 11.39 0.61
C CYS A 199 15.12 11.40 1.63
N GLN A 200 14.54 10.23 1.94
CA GLN A 200 13.40 10.06 2.84
C GLN A 200 12.08 10.75 2.41
N GLN A 201 12.04 11.33 1.21
CA GLN A 201 10.83 11.91 0.64
C GLN A 201 9.94 10.83 0.01
N CYS A 202 8.63 11.10 -0.05
CA CYS A 202 7.66 10.24 -0.71
C CYS A 202 7.95 10.14 -2.22
N TYR A 203 7.64 9.00 -2.81
CA TYR A 203 7.78 8.81 -4.26
C TYR A 203 6.72 9.61 -5.03
N GLU A 204 7.10 10.78 -5.55
CA GLU A 204 6.24 11.58 -6.45
C GLU A 204 6.06 10.90 -7.82
N GLU A 205 7.06 10.18 -8.28
CA GLU A 205 7.05 9.44 -9.53
C GLU A 205 7.43 7.98 -9.30
N THR A 206 7.16 7.14 -10.30
CA THR A 206 7.52 5.71 -10.28
C THR A 206 9.03 5.55 -10.08
N PRO A 207 9.50 5.04 -8.93
CA PRO A 207 10.93 5.05 -8.60
C PRO A 207 11.75 4.11 -9.48
N ILE A 208 13.08 4.25 -9.37
CA ILE A 208 14.04 3.46 -10.12
C ILE A 208 14.48 2.25 -9.29
N LEU A 209 14.38 1.06 -9.87
CA LEU A 209 14.93 -0.16 -9.31
C LEU A 209 16.39 -0.32 -9.75
N ILE A 210 17.30 -0.19 -8.79
CA ILE A 210 18.73 -0.45 -8.97
C ILE A 210 18.92 -1.95 -9.19
N ARG A 211 19.92 -2.36 -9.98
CA ARG A 211 20.22 -3.76 -10.31
C ARG A 211 20.36 -4.69 -9.10
N CYS A 212 20.84 -4.18 -7.97
CA CYS A 212 20.89 -4.94 -6.71
C CYS A 212 19.50 -5.31 -6.16
N GLY A 213 18.44 -4.64 -6.62
CA GLY A 213 17.04 -4.86 -6.28
C GLY A 213 16.45 -3.85 -5.29
N HIS A 214 17.15 -2.77 -4.95
CA HIS A 214 16.62 -1.69 -4.12
C HIS A 214 16.12 -0.53 -4.97
N THR A 215 15.18 0.24 -4.43
CA THR A 215 14.50 1.33 -5.11
C THR A 215 14.97 2.69 -4.59
N VAL A 216 15.06 3.68 -5.48
CA VAL A 216 15.34 5.09 -5.17
C VAL A 216 14.44 6.00 -6.02
N CYS A 217 14.17 7.23 -5.59
CA CYS A 217 13.40 8.17 -6.40
C CYS A 217 14.22 8.58 -7.65
N ILE A 218 13.54 9.19 -8.63
CA ILE A 218 14.16 9.61 -9.89
C ILE A 218 15.24 10.66 -9.63
N GLU A 219 14.98 11.65 -8.78
CA GLU A 219 15.93 12.72 -8.44
C GLU A 219 17.23 12.14 -7.86
N CYS A 220 17.14 11.33 -6.80
CA CYS A 220 18.31 10.67 -6.23
C CYS A 220 19.02 9.75 -7.22
N TRP A 221 18.30 9.14 -8.18
CA TRP A 221 18.94 8.32 -9.21
C TRP A 221 19.75 9.17 -10.20
N GLU A 222 19.26 10.35 -10.57
CA GLU A 222 20.01 11.28 -11.41
C GLU A 222 21.22 11.86 -10.67
N ASP A 223 21.07 12.28 -9.41
CA ASP A 223 22.20 12.72 -8.57
C ASP A 223 23.28 11.63 -8.48
N MET A 224 22.87 10.38 -8.21
CA MET A 224 23.79 9.24 -8.16
C MET A 224 24.50 9.00 -9.49
N LYS A 225 23.87 9.27 -10.64
CA LYS A 225 24.51 9.14 -11.95
C LYS A 225 25.56 10.23 -12.19
N GLU A 226 25.34 11.44 -11.69
CA GLU A 226 26.31 12.53 -11.78
C GLU A 226 27.56 12.22 -10.95
N GLU A 227 27.38 11.61 -9.78
CA GLU A 227 28.45 11.17 -8.87
C GLU A 227 29.12 9.83 -9.25
N LYS A 228 28.81 9.27 -10.43
CA LYS A 228 29.33 7.96 -10.83
C LYS A 228 30.85 7.93 -10.87
N ASP A 229 31.42 6.77 -10.54
CA ASP A 229 32.87 6.58 -10.67
C ASP A 229 33.31 6.60 -12.16
N HIS A 230 34.62 6.71 -12.39
CA HIS A 230 35.20 6.67 -13.75
C HIS A 230 34.84 5.41 -14.56
N ARG A 231 34.27 4.39 -13.92
CA ARG A 231 33.87 3.11 -14.51
C ARG A 231 32.34 2.99 -14.68
N ASN A 232 31.59 4.08 -14.49
CA ASN A 232 30.12 4.15 -14.55
C ASN A 232 29.41 3.25 -13.52
N PHE A 233 29.96 3.12 -12.31
CA PHE A 233 29.29 2.46 -11.20
C PHE A 233 28.67 3.47 -10.24
N VAL A 234 27.50 3.11 -9.72
CA VAL A 234 26.82 3.82 -8.63
C VAL A 234 26.70 2.92 -7.41
N LYS A 235 26.93 3.50 -6.24
CA LYS A 235 26.81 2.78 -4.98
C LYS A 235 25.37 2.84 -4.50
N CYS A 236 24.73 1.69 -4.29
CA CYS A 236 23.36 1.67 -3.77
C CYS A 236 23.34 2.20 -2.32
N PRO A 237 22.48 3.18 -1.98
CA PRO A 237 22.44 3.76 -0.64
C PRO A 237 21.96 2.76 0.42
N THR A 238 21.14 1.77 0.04
CA THR A 238 20.56 0.79 0.97
C THR A 238 21.52 -0.35 1.33
N CYS A 239 22.32 -0.85 0.37
CA CYS A 239 23.15 -2.05 0.58
C CYS A 239 24.63 -1.86 0.24
N ASN A 240 25.04 -0.64 -0.10
CA ASN A 240 26.42 -0.26 -0.43
C ASN A 240 27.06 -1.05 -1.58
N THR A 241 26.28 -1.85 -2.32
CA THR A 241 26.76 -2.61 -3.48
C THR A 241 26.97 -1.67 -4.66
N PHE A 242 28.09 -1.81 -5.37
CA PHE A 242 28.34 -1.09 -6.62
C PHE A 242 27.56 -1.71 -7.78
N ASN A 243 26.82 -0.88 -8.48
CA ASN A 243 25.98 -1.28 -9.61
C ASN A 243 26.46 -0.52 -10.84
N ARG A 244 26.81 -1.25 -11.89
CA ARG A 244 27.07 -0.64 -13.20
C ARG A 244 25.78 0.05 -13.68
N ILE A 245 25.85 1.32 -14.03
CA ILE A 245 24.76 2.02 -14.69
C ILE A 245 24.59 1.39 -16.07
N HIS A 246 23.37 0.96 -16.37
CA HIS A 246 22.95 0.64 -17.73
C HIS A 246 21.93 1.68 -18.13
N GLU A 247 21.90 2.06 -19.41
CA GLU A 247 20.90 3.00 -19.95
C GLU A 247 19.46 2.50 -19.68
N ASN A 248 19.29 1.20 -19.49
CA ASN A 248 18.03 0.53 -19.20
C ASN A 248 17.73 0.37 -17.69
N SER A 249 18.00 1.38 -16.86
CA SER A 249 17.49 1.38 -15.48
C SER A 249 15.96 1.22 -15.49
N VAL A 250 15.43 0.31 -14.68
CA VAL A 250 14.04 -0.11 -14.77
C VAL A 250 13.21 0.71 -13.79
N SER A 251 12.38 1.64 -14.28
CA SER A 251 11.33 2.24 -13.43
C SER A 251 10.46 1.12 -12.86
N TYR A 252 10.05 1.23 -11.61
CA TYR A 252 9.41 0.15 -10.88
C TYR A 252 8.32 0.71 -9.96
N SER A 253 7.16 0.05 -9.96
CA SER A 253 6.01 0.50 -9.18
C SER A 253 6.08 -0.03 -7.74
N VAL A 254 6.40 0.87 -6.82
CA VAL A 254 5.94 0.84 -5.42
C VAL A 254 4.78 1.82 -5.28
N MET A 255 4.40 2.21 -4.07
CA MET A 255 3.41 3.27 -3.87
C MET A 255 4.00 4.59 -4.35
N ASP A 256 3.44 5.16 -5.42
CA ASP A 256 3.83 6.45 -5.99
C ASP A 256 2.61 7.37 -6.11
N SER A 257 2.74 8.56 -6.71
CA SER A 257 1.62 9.51 -6.89
C SER A 257 0.40 8.95 -7.65
N LYS A 258 0.54 7.82 -8.37
CA LYS A 258 -0.57 7.16 -9.05
C LYS A 258 -1.29 6.17 -8.14
N ASP A 259 -0.66 5.76 -7.04
CA ASP A 259 -1.30 4.94 -6.03
C ASP A 259 -2.47 5.70 -5.38
N LYS A 260 -3.57 4.99 -5.17
CA LYS A 260 -4.80 5.58 -4.63
C LYS A 260 -4.58 6.16 -3.23
N TYR A 261 -3.75 5.52 -2.40
CA TYR A 261 -3.47 5.99 -1.05
C TYR A 261 -2.75 7.33 -1.10
N VAL A 262 -1.62 7.38 -1.82
CA VAL A 262 -0.79 8.57 -1.96
C VAL A 262 -1.63 9.72 -2.51
N LYS A 263 -2.32 9.51 -3.64
CA LYS A 263 -3.15 10.55 -4.27
C LYS A 263 -4.26 11.13 -3.37
N MET A 264 -4.81 10.34 -2.46
CA MET A 264 -5.96 10.75 -1.65
C MET A 264 -5.58 11.30 -0.28
N TYR A 265 -4.44 10.88 0.28
CA TYR A 265 -4.15 11.03 1.70
C TYR A 265 -2.77 11.61 2.02
N LEU A 266 -1.87 11.73 1.03
CA LEU A 266 -0.55 12.36 1.16
C LEU A 266 -0.46 13.55 0.19
#